data_AF-A0A6J5WHD9-F1
#
_entry.id   AF-A0A6J5WHD9-F1
#
_cell.length_a   1.000
_cell.length_b   1.000
_cell.length_c   1.000
_cell.angle_alpha   90.00
_cell.angle_beta   90.00
_cell.angle_gamma   90.00
#
_symmetry.space_group_name_H-M   'P 1'
#
loop_
_entity.id
_entity.type
_entity.pdbx_description
1 polymer ?
#
loop_
_entity_poly.entity_id
_entity_poly.type
_entity_poly.pdbx_seq_one_letter_code
_entity_poly.pdbx_strand_id
1 'polypeptide(L)' 'MRVMIDGGSSADVMFWNTFKRMKLDENGIRPNPTPLFAFEGSKARARGDVTLPVIAAGKTLSVTFVVVDARVPTM' A
#
# COMPACT_ATOMS: atom_id res chain seq x y z
N MET A 1 3.58 12.35 -6.28
CA MET A 1 3.47 11.21 -5.34
C MET A 1 4.65 11.30 -4.39
N ARG A 2 4.42 11.14 -3.09
CA ARG A 2 5.49 11.10 -2.08
C ARG A 2 5.51 9.70 -1.52
N VAL A 3 6.69 9.12 -1.39
CA VAL A 3 6.89 7.78 -0.83
C VAL A 3 7.61 7.96 0.49
N MET A 4 7.11 7.29 1.53
CA MET A 4 7.78 7.22 2.83
C MET A 4 8.52 5.88 2.89
N ILE A 5 9.78 5.92 3.29
CA ILE A 5 10.61 4.71 3.42
C ILE A 5 10.68 4.41 4.91
N ASP A 6 10.18 3.23 5.30
CA ASP A 6 10.31 2.71 6.64
C ASP A 6 11.00 1.34 6.58
N GLY A 7 12.26 1.28 7.05
CA GLY A 7 13.05 0.07 7.07
C GLY A 7 12.62 -0.95 8.13
N GLY A 8 11.73 -0.57 9.05
CA GLY A 8 11.13 -1.47 10.02
C GLY A 8 9.85 -2.15 9.53
N SER A 9 9.30 -1.74 8.38
CA SER A 9 8.09 -2.33 7.82
C SER A 9 8.41 -3.61 7.03
N SER A 10 7.61 -4.66 7.27
CA SER A 10 7.69 -5.92 6.52
C SER A 10 6.94 -5.88 5.19
N ALA A 11 6.18 -4.81 4.92
CA ALA A 11 5.38 -4.64 3.70
C ALA A 11 5.42 -3.21 3.18
N ASP A 12 5.42 -3.05 1.85
CA ASP A 12 5.15 -1.78 1.19
C ASP A 12 3.64 -1.50 1.20
N VAL A 13 3.21 -0.34 1.68
CA VAL A 13 1.78 -0.04 1.87
C VAL A 13 1.33 1.11 0.98
N MET A 14 0.15 0.95 0.35
CA MET A 14 -0.53 2.02 -0.38
C MET A 14 -1.92 2.29 0.22
N PHE A 15 -2.20 3.54 0.56
CA PHE A 15 -3.55 3.90 1.00
C PHE A 15 -4.55 3.89 -0.16
N TRP A 16 -5.78 3.43 0.12
CA TRP A 16 -6.87 3.39 -0.85
C TRP A 16 -7.13 4.73 -1.54
N ASN A 17 -7.11 5.83 -0.77
CA ASN A 17 -7.29 7.17 -1.35
C ASN A 17 -6.18 7.52 -2.35
N THR A 18 -4.95 7.07 -2.12
CA THR A 18 -3.84 7.27 -3.06
C THR A 18 -4.03 6.42 -4.31
N PHE A 19 -4.40 5.14 -4.15
CA PHE A 19 -4.74 4.25 -5.26
C PHE A 19 -5.80 4.87 -6.19
N LYS A 20 -6.89 5.41 -5.61
CA LYS A 20 -7.96 6.09 -6.37
C LYS A 20 -7.48 7.38 -7.01
N ARG A 21 -6.67 8.20 -6.32
CA ARG A 21 -6.09 9.43 -6.90
C ARG A 21 -5.15 9.15 -8.07
N MET A 22 -4.47 8.01 -8.05
CA MET A 22 -3.63 7.53 -9.15
C MET A 22 -4.44 6.94 -10.32
N LYS A 23 -5.77 6.78 -10.16
CA LYS A 23 -6.69 6.22 -11.17
C LYS A 23 -6.28 4.81 -11.62
N LEU A 24 -5.78 4.00 -10.68
CA LEU A 24 -5.44 2.60 -10.92
C LEU A 24 -6.70 1.75 -11.05
N ASP A 25 -6.62 0.68 -11.84
CA ASP A 25 -7.73 -0.24 -12.05
C ASP A 25 -7.88 -1.19 -10.85
N GLU A 26 -9.06 -1.20 -10.24
CA GLU A 26 -9.38 -2.06 -9.11
C GLU A 26 -9.31 -3.55 -9.48
N ASN A 27 -9.51 -3.91 -10.76
CA ASN A 27 -9.35 -5.28 -11.24
C ASN A 27 -7.89 -5.77 -11.14
N GLY A 28 -6.92 -4.85 -11.03
CA GLY A 28 -5.52 -5.17 -10.79
C GLY A 28 -5.22 -5.60 -9.36
N ILE A 29 -6.18 -5.48 -8.43
CA ILE A 29 -6.00 -5.85 -7.03
C ILE A 29 -6.19 -7.34 -6.84
N ARG A 30 -5.18 -8.01 -6.31
CA ARG A 30 -5.22 -9.44 -6.00
C ARG A 30 -5.60 -9.65 -4.53
N PRO A 31 -6.48 -10.61 -4.20
CA PRO A 31 -6.78 -10.92 -2.80
C PRO A 31 -5.51 -11.27 -2.01
N ASN A 32 -5.34 -10.67 -0.84
CA ASN A 32 -4.26 -10.99 0.09
C ASN A 32 -4.85 -11.50 1.41
N PRO A 33 -4.59 -12.77 1.80
CA PRO A 33 -5.09 -13.34 3.06
C PRO A 33 -4.28 -12.91 4.29
N THR A 34 -3.13 -12.25 4.10
CA THR A 34 -2.19 -11.93 5.16
C THR A 34 -2.75 -10.83 6.06
N PRO A 35 -2.87 -11.06 7.38
CA PRO A 35 -3.30 -10.01 8.30
C PRO A 35 -2.19 -8.96 8.44
N LEU A 36 -2.54 -7.69 8.24
CA LEU A 36 -1.68 -6.55 8.51
C LEU A 36 -2.07 -5.88 9.82
N PHE A 37 -1.08 -5.43 10.58
CA PHE A 37 -1.25 -4.71 11.84
C PHE A 37 -0.56 -3.35 11.75
N ALA A 38 -1.25 -2.31 12.22
CA ALA A 38 -0.65 -0.99 12.40
C ALA A 38 0.33 -1.00 13.58
N PHE A 39 1.17 0.03 13.70
CA PHE A 39 2.17 0.15 14.77
C PHE A 39 1.57 0.07 16.18
N GLU A 40 0.34 0.57 16.35
CA GLU A 40 -0.43 0.51 17.60
C GLU A 40 -1.04 -0.89 17.88
N GLY A 41 -0.75 -1.90 17.05
CA GLY A 41 -1.24 -3.27 17.19
C GLY A 41 -2.66 -3.49 16.63
N SER A 42 -3.30 -2.46 16.07
CA SER A 42 -4.65 -2.58 15.50
C SER A 42 -4.62 -3.28 14.13
N LYS A 43 -5.58 -4.16 13.85
CA LYS A 43 -5.66 -4.88 12.55
C LYS A 43 -6.05 -3.89 11.43
N ALA A 44 -5.18 -3.72 10.44
CA ALA A 44 -5.48 -2.94 9.25
C ALA A 44 -6.43 -3.71 8.32
N ARG A 45 -7.35 -2.99 7.67
CA ARG A 45 -8.21 -3.58 6.65
C ARG A 45 -7.51 -3.48 5.29
N ALA A 46 -6.87 -4.57 4.90
CA ALA A 46 -6.30 -4.73 3.56
C ALA A 46 -7.41 -5.01 2.55
N ARG A 47 -7.30 -4.40 1.37
CA ARG A 47 -8.11 -4.72 0.18
C ARG A 47 -7.46 -5.78 -0.69
N GLY A 48 -6.13 -5.86 -0.67
CA GLY A 48 -5.35 -6.78 -1.47
C GLY A 48 -4.05 -6.17 -1.94
N ASP A 49 -3.40 -6.80 -2.90
CA ASP A 49 -2.08 -6.43 -3.40
C ASP A 49 -2.17 -5.85 -4.80
N VAL A 50 -1.30 -4.87 -5.09
CA VAL A 50 -1.09 -4.35 -6.44
C VAL A 50 0.41 -4.25 -6.73
N THR A 51 0.84 -4.76 -7.89
CA THR A 51 2.23 -4.59 -8.36
C THR A 51 2.30 -3.41 -9.33
N LEU A 52 3.17 -2.44 -9.04
CA LEU A 52 3.34 -1.24 -9.84
C LEU A 52 4.81 -1.00 -10.19
N PRO A 53 5.10 -0.41 -11.36
CA PRO A 53 6.45 0.07 -11.67
C PRO A 53 6.76 1.33 -10.86
N VAL A 54 7.89 1.32 -10.14
CA VAL A 54 8.41 2.44 -9.36
C VAL A 54 9.78 2.81 -9.91
N ILE A 55 9.99 4.09 -10.22
CA ILE A 55 11.29 4.58 -10.67
C ILE A 55 12.06 5.13 -9.48
N ALA A 56 13.21 4.54 -9.18
CA ALA A 56 14.12 4.97 -8.12
C ALA A 56 15.56 5.03 -8.65
N ALA A 57 16.24 6.17 -8.46
CA ALA A 57 17.61 6.39 -8.93
C ALA A 57 17.85 6.00 -10.40
N GLY A 58 16.88 6.30 -11.28
CA GLY A 58 16.95 5.98 -12.71
C GLY A 58 16.66 4.51 -13.08
N LYS A 59 16.32 3.65 -12.11
CA LYS A 59 15.93 2.25 -12.33
C LYS A 59 14.43 2.05 -12.09
N THR A 60 13.80 1.24 -12.94
CA THR A 60 12.41 0.81 -12.73
C THR A 60 12.39 -0.49 -11.94
N LEU A 61 11.64 -0.51 -10.85
CA LEU A 61 11.44 -1.64 -9.95
C LEU A 61 9.96 -2.05 -9.96
N SER A 62 9.68 -3.35 -10.00
CA SER A 62 8.33 -3.85 -9.78
C SER A 62 8.12 -4.01 -8.28
N VAL A 63 7.30 -3.14 -7.68
CA VAL A 63 7.03 -3.14 -6.23
C VAL A 63 5.60 -3.58 -5.99
N THR A 64 5.41 -4.50 -5.06
CA THR A 64 4.07 -4.97 -4.66
C THR A 64 3.65 -4.23 -3.40
N PHE A 65 2.59 -3.44 -3.51
CA PHE A 65 2.01 -2.71 -2.39
C PHE A 65 0.79 -3.46 -1.87
N VAL A 66 0.68 -3.55 -0.55
CA VAL A 66 -0.60 -3.92 0.06
C VAL A 66 -1.46 -2.66 0.14
N VAL A 67 -2.63 -2.72 -0.50
CA VAL A 67 -3.60 -1.63 -0.52
C VAL A 67 -4.44 -1.71 0.74
N VAL A 68 -4.41 -0.67 1.57
CA VAL A 68 -5.16 -0.62 2.83
C VAL A 68 -6.17 0.52 2.84
N ASP A 69 -7.31 0.30 3.49
CA ASP A 69 -8.21 1.40 3.81
C ASP A 69 -7.51 2.34 4.81
N ALA A 70 -7.46 3.63 4.48
CA ALA A 70 -7.02 4.63 5.44
C ALA A 70 -8.14 4.79 6.47
N ARG A 71 -7.90 4.38 7.72
CA ARG A 71 -8.65 4.99 8.83
C ARG A 71 -8.07 6.38 8.98
N VAL A 72 -8.90 7.40 8.75
CA VAL A 72 -8.54 8.75 9.18
C VAL A 72 -8.27 8.66 10.68
N PRO A 73 -7.09 9.03 11.19
CA PRO A 73 -6.90 9.16 12.63
C PRO A 73 -7.95 10.17 13.09
N THR A 74 -8.87 9.73 13.94
CA THR A 74 -9.83 10.65 14.55
C THR A 74 -9.01 11.51 15.50
N MET A 75 -9.01 12.83 15.26
CA MET A 75 -8.47 13.80 16.22
C MET A 75 -9.21 13.70 17.55
#